data_AF-A0A7C6CN00-F1
#
_entry.id   AF-A0A7C6CN00-F1
#
_cell.length_a   1.000
_cell.length_b   1.000
_cell.length_c   1.000
_cell.angle_alpha   90.00
_cell.angle_beta   90.00
_cell.angle_gamma   90.00
#
_symmetry.space_group_name_H-M   'P 1'
#
loop_
_entity.id
_entity.type
_entity.pdbx_description
1 polymer ?
#
loop_
_entity_poly.entity_id
_entity_poly.type
_entity_poly.pdbx_seq_one_letter_code
_entity_poly.pdbx_strand_id
1 'polypeptide(L)'
;MEYISTKNIYGFNDLTPYNVLNHIIKYDWIKIDSISDYNLSPHDVIEQATKLGIKITIRTLQRRTDEELVPQPYRTSAGRGVGKVTLYRGDTPAELYAAEKLKKILNVQYEDVSKIRQITIQENMKTFWVNIFKRPDFFAAYAWLKLKAKALDTGFPIFINWRLIPAWLSPSAKREIKLEQIASSENLPDEFDFIEIINPVTLTEDETPNFDKWWDVIKKIEANK
;
A
#
# COMPACT_ATOMS: atom_id res chain seq x y z
N MET A 1 21.35 27.70 5.53
CA MET A 1 20.82 26.39 5.14
C MET A 1 19.32 26.54 5.01
N GLU A 2 18.80 26.57 3.78
CA GLU A 2 17.35 26.56 3.58
C GLU A 2 16.81 25.19 4.00
N TYR A 3 15.88 25.19 4.95
CA TYR A 3 15.08 24.01 5.26
C TYR A 3 14.22 23.72 4.03
N ILE A 4 14.67 22.79 3.19
CA ILE A 4 13.84 22.26 2.11
C ILE A 4 12.64 21.61 2.79
N SER A 5 11.46 22.17 2.57
CA SER A 5 10.19 21.63 3.07
C SER A 5 10.15 20.13 2.78
N THR A 6 10.08 19.30 3.83
CA THR A 6 9.98 17.83 3.76
C THR A 6 8.60 17.36 3.30
N LYS A 7 7.70 18.31 3.06
CA LYS A 7 6.31 18.08 2.67
C LYS A 7 6.16 18.09 1.15
N ASN A 8 5.42 17.13 0.65
CA ASN A 8 5.05 16.99 -0.75
C ASN A 8 3.95 18.00 -1.14
N ILE A 9 3.43 17.94 -2.37
CA ILE A 9 2.53 18.97 -2.90
C ILE A 9 1.18 19.03 -2.17
N TYR A 10 0.84 17.98 -1.44
CA TYR A 10 -0.36 17.93 -0.59
C TYR A 10 -0.07 18.18 0.90
N GLY A 11 1.17 18.53 1.26
CA GLY A 11 1.53 18.90 2.63
C GLY A 11 1.94 17.73 3.53
N PHE A 12 2.18 16.54 2.98
CA PHE A 12 2.53 15.32 3.69
C PHE A 12 4.03 15.02 3.66
N ASN A 13 4.57 14.40 4.70
CA ASN A 13 5.96 13.95 4.75
C ASN A 13 6.12 12.68 3.89
N ASP A 14 6.31 12.83 2.58
CA ASP A 14 6.64 11.69 1.73
C ASP A 14 8.10 11.25 1.97
N LEU A 15 8.36 9.98 1.66
CA LEU A 15 9.72 9.45 1.53
C LEU A 15 10.38 10.08 0.30
N THR A 16 10.85 11.32 0.44
CA THR A 16 11.82 11.83 -0.50
C THR A 16 13.13 11.04 -0.33
N PRO A 17 13.90 10.80 -1.39
CA PRO A 17 15.23 10.22 -1.31
C PRO A 17 16.17 10.91 -0.32
N TYR A 18 15.91 12.18 -0.02
CA TYR A 18 16.64 12.99 0.96
C TYR A 18 16.20 12.72 2.41
N ASN A 19 14.98 12.23 2.63
CA ASN A 19 14.46 11.79 3.94
C ASN A 19 14.87 10.34 4.28
N VAL A 20 15.24 9.51 3.28
CA VAL A 20 15.68 8.12 3.46
C VAL A 20 16.95 8.02 4.33
N LEU A 21 17.80 9.05 4.32
CA LEU A 21 19.00 9.09 5.18
C LEU A 21 18.70 9.33 6.68
N ASN A 22 17.52 9.86 7.02
CA ASN A 22 17.18 10.27 8.40
C ASN A 22 15.95 9.58 9.01
N HIS A 23 15.14 8.88 8.21
CA HIS A 23 13.97 8.16 8.70
C HIS A 23 13.88 6.76 8.10
N ILE A 24 14.29 5.76 8.89
CA ILE A 24 13.97 4.35 8.70
C ILE A 24 12.45 4.23 8.87
N ILE A 25 11.71 4.02 7.78
CA ILE A 25 10.29 3.64 7.89
C ILE A 25 10.23 2.13 8.10
N LYS A 26 9.91 1.75 9.33
CA LYS A 26 9.67 0.36 9.75
C LYS A 26 8.28 -0.10 9.30
N TYR A 27 8.20 -0.59 8.08
CA TYR A 27 7.29 -1.68 7.71
C TYR A 27 8.17 -2.79 7.14
N ASP A 28 8.72 -3.64 8.01
CA ASP A 28 9.94 -4.45 7.79
C ASP A 28 9.79 -5.63 6.79
N TRP A 29 8.71 -5.67 6.00
CA TRP A 29 8.59 -6.57 4.84
C TRP A 29 8.94 -5.88 3.51
N ILE A 30 9.16 -4.56 3.52
CA ILE A 30 9.83 -3.80 2.45
C ILE A 30 10.91 -2.97 3.12
N LYS A 31 12.07 -3.58 3.35
CA LYS A 31 13.25 -2.86 3.81
C LYS A 31 13.68 -1.86 2.74
N ILE A 32 13.74 -0.59 3.14
CA ILE A 32 14.36 0.49 2.37
C ILE A 32 15.64 0.81 3.12
N ASP A 33 16.71 0.12 2.74
CA ASP A 33 17.93 0.11 3.53
C ASP A 33 18.91 1.20 3.06
N SER A 34 18.73 1.77 1.85
CA SER A 34 19.67 2.79 1.35
C SER A 34 19.23 3.54 0.09
N ILE A 35 19.98 4.59 -0.25
CA ILE A 35 19.94 5.23 -1.58
C ILE A 35 20.17 4.22 -2.72
N SER A 36 20.84 3.10 -2.48
CA SER A 36 21.06 2.08 -3.52
C SER A 36 19.78 1.40 -4.01
N ASP A 37 18.67 1.53 -3.26
CA ASP A 37 17.35 1.08 -3.69
C ASP A 37 16.78 1.96 -4.82
N TYR A 38 17.35 3.14 -5.07
CA TYR A 38 17.03 4.01 -6.20
C TYR A 38 17.93 3.72 -7.40
N ASN A 39 17.58 2.69 -8.17
CA ASN A 39 18.40 2.19 -9.27
C ASN A 39 17.65 2.10 -10.61
N LEU A 40 16.33 2.35 -10.64
CA LEU A 40 15.54 2.22 -11.87
C LEU A 40 15.48 3.52 -12.66
N SER A 41 15.79 3.48 -13.95
CA SER A 41 15.51 4.60 -14.86
C SER A 41 13.99 4.70 -15.14
N PRO A 42 13.49 5.83 -15.68
CA PRO A 42 12.10 5.94 -16.09
C PRO A 42 11.68 4.84 -17.10
N HIS A 43 12.60 4.42 -17.96
CA HIS A 43 12.33 3.35 -18.94
C HIS A 43 12.19 1.99 -18.25
N ASP A 44 13.04 1.69 -17.28
CA ASP A 44 12.96 0.43 -16.52
C ASP A 44 11.63 0.33 -15.75
N VAL A 45 11.20 1.44 -15.14
CA VAL A 45 9.89 1.49 -14.45
C VAL A 45 8.75 1.20 -15.41
N ILE A 46 8.77 1.78 -16.61
CA ILE A 46 7.73 1.56 -17.62
C ILE A 46 7.74 0.12 -18.13
N GLU A 47 8.92 -0.46 -18.37
CA GLU A 47 9.05 -1.84 -18.80
C GLU A 47 8.48 -2.80 -17.75
N GLN A 48 8.86 -2.63 -16.48
CA GLN A 48 8.35 -3.45 -15.38
C GLN A 48 6.85 -3.24 -15.15
N ALA A 49 6.35 -2.00 -15.20
CA ALA A 49 4.92 -1.72 -15.13
C ALA A 49 4.14 -2.40 -16.27
N THR A 50 4.74 -2.44 -17.48
CA THR A 50 4.12 -3.11 -18.64
C THR A 50 4.01 -4.61 -18.41
N LYS A 51 5.03 -5.25 -17.81
CA LYS A 51 4.98 -6.67 -17.40
C LYS A 51 3.86 -6.93 -16.38
N LEU A 52 3.58 -5.97 -15.51
CA LEU A 52 2.47 -5.99 -14.56
C LEU A 52 1.10 -5.63 -15.18
N GLY A 53 1.04 -5.42 -16.51
CA GLY A 53 -0.19 -5.11 -17.24
C GLY A 53 -0.57 -3.63 -17.25
N ILE A 54 0.36 -2.73 -16.91
CA ILE A 54 0.16 -1.28 -16.89
C ILE A 54 0.97 -0.62 -17.99
N LYS A 55 0.28 -0.17 -19.03
CA LYS A 55 0.88 0.55 -20.16
C LYS A 55 0.80 2.05 -19.90
N ILE A 56 1.94 2.68 -19.65
CA ILE A 56 2.05 4.12 -19.39
C ILE A 56 3.22 4.75 -20.15
N THR A 57 3.19 6.07 -20.29
CA THR A 57 4.30 6.86 -20.87
C THR A 57 5.16 7.47 -19.77
N ILE A 58 6.33 8.02 -20.14
CA ILE A 58 7.18 8.79 -19.20
C ILE A 58 6.42 9.97 -18.61
N ARG A 59 5.62 10.68 -19.44
CA ARG A 59 4.79 11.80 -18.98
C ARG A 59 3.74 11.34 -17.97
N THR A 60 3.15 10.17 -18.20
CA THR A 60 2.22 9.56 -17.24
C THR A 60 2.94 9.20 -15.94
N LEU A 61 4.12 8.57 -16.00
CA LEU A 61 4.92 8.24 -14.82
C LEU A 61 5.23 9.49 -13.98
N GLN A 62 5.71 10.56 -14.63
CA GLN A 62 5.97 11.85 -13.97
C GLN A 62 4.70 12.39 -13.29
N ARG A 63 3.56 12.37 -13.98
CA ARG A 63 2.30 12.78 -13.39
C ARG A 63 1.90 11.92 -12.18
N ARG A 64 2.12 10.59 -12.22
CA ARG A 64 1.83 9.69 -11.09
C ARG A 64 2.74 9.93 -9.90
N THR A 65 3.98 10.34 -10.16
CA THR A 65 4.91 10.81 -9.13
C THR A 65 4.44 12.13 -8.52
N ASP A 66 4.00 13.09 -9.33
CA ASP A 66 3.50 14.37 -8.84
C ASP A 66 2.20 14.17 -8.03
N GLU A 67 1.34 13.23 -8.43
CA GLU A 67 0.15 12.78 -7.69
C GLU A 67 0.47 11.90 -6.45
N GLU A 68 1.75 11.64 -6.18
CA GLU A 68 2.27 10.86 -5.03
C GLU A 68 1.74 9.43 -4.92
N LEU A 69 1.39 8.85 -6.06
CA LEU A 69 0.91 7.47 -6.16
C LEU A 69 2.06 6.45 -6.12
N VAL A 70 3.28 6.94 -6.28
CA VAL A 70 4.53 6.20 -6.25
C VAL A 70 5.58 7.01 -5.46
N PRO A 71 6.69 6.39 -5.03
CA PRO A 71 7.73 7.11 -4.31
C PRO A 71 8.34 8.22 -5.16
N GLN A 72 8.77 9.29 -4.50
CA GLN A 72 9.50 10.37 -5.17
C GLN A 72 10.86 9.85 -5.68
N PRO A 73 11.23 10.09 -6.94
CA PRO A 73 12.51 9.63 -7.47
C PRO A 73 13.68 10.47 -6.94
N TYR A 74 14.85 9.84 -6.87
CA TYR A 74 16.12 10.52 -6.68
C TYR A 74 16.51 11.29 -7.94
N ARG A 75 16.69 12.60 -7.80
CA ARG A 75 17.07 13.51 -8.88
C ARG A 75 18.41 14.15 -8.54
N THR A 76 19.43 13.89 -9.34
CA THR A 76 20.75 14.49 -9.17
C THR A 76 21.30 15.03 -10.49
N SER A 77 22.26 15.95 -10.43
CA SER A 77 22.99 16.40 -11.61
C SER A 77 24.16 15.46 -11.86
N ALA A 78 24.30 14.93 -13.09
CA ALA A 78 25.41 14.06 -13.46
C ALA A 78 26.69 14.83 -13.84
N GLY A 79 26.85 16.06 -13.33
CA GLY A 79 27.97 16.95 -13.67
C GLY A 79 27.75 17.81 -14.93
N ARG A 80 28.81 18.49 -15.37
CA ARG A 80 28.77 19.42 -16.52
C ARG A 80 28.49 18.66 -17.82
N GLY A 81 27.42 19.03 -18.51
CA GLY A 81 27.09 18.55 -19.86
C GLY A 81 26.30 17.23 -19.94
N VAL A 82 26.12 16.51 -18.83
CA VAL A 82 25.48 15.18 -18.81
C VAL A 82 23.97 15.24 -18.52
N GLY A 83 23.49 16.35 -17.95
CA GLY A 83 22.07 16.58 -17.65
C GLY A 83 21.63 16.08 -16.28
N LYS A 84 20.30 16.00 -16.07
CA LYS A 84 19.68 15.52 -14.83
C LYS A 84 19.45 14.01 -14.90
N VAL A 85 19.90 13.29 -13.89
CA VAL A 85 19.59 11.86 -13.71
C VAL A 85 18.41 11.73 -12.77
N THR A 86 17.45 10.89 -13.14
CA THR A 86 16.26 10.56 -12.35
C THR A 86 16.22 9.06 -12.13
N LEU A 87 16.31 8.62 -10.88
CA LEU A 87 16.28 7.22 -10.47
C LEU A 87 15.08 6.97 -9.56
N TYR A 88 14.33 5.93 -9.84
CA TYR A 88 13.18 5.49 -9.06
C TYR A 88 13.57 4.33 -8.15
N ARG A 89 12.82 4.17 -7.06
CA ARG A 89 12.99 3.06 -6.13
C ARG A 89 12.61 1.74 -6.79
N GLY A 90 13.27 0.64 -6.43
CA GLY A 90 13.06 -0.68 -7.04
C GLY A 90 11.60 -1.18 -7.00
N ASP A 91 10.83 -0.81 -5.98
CA ASP A 91 9.42 -1.20 -5.82
C ASP A 91 8.42 -0.21 -6.47
N THR A 92 8.90 0.83 -7.15
CA THR A 92 8.05 1.83 -7.84
C THR A 92 7.04 1.17 -8.79
N PRO A 93 7.40 0.17 -9.62
CA PRO A 93 6.44 -0.51 -10.49
C PRO A 93 5.31 -1.20 -9.71
N ALA A 94 5.62 -1.75 -8.53
CA ALA A 94 4.63 -2.40 -7.68
C ALA A 94 3.70 -1.39 -6.99
N GLU A 95 4.22 -0.25 -6.52
CA GLU A 95 3.36 0.83 -5.99
C GLU A 95 2.44 1.40 -7.09
N LEU A 96 2.97 1.58 -8.30
CA LEU A 96 2.18 2.00 -9.45
C LEU A 96 1.07 0.99 -9.76
N TYR A 97 1.39 -0.31 -9.69
CA TYR A 97 0.41 -1.37 -9.84
C TYR A 97 -0.71 -1.31 -8.80
N ALA A 98 -0.34 -1.20 -7.53
CA ALA A 98 -1.29 -1.09 -6.45
C ALA A 98 -2.21 0.13 -6.64
N ALA A 99 -1.65 1.29 -6.99
CA ALA A 99 -2.41 2.51 -7.20
C ALA A 99 -3.41 2.41 -8.38
N GLU A 100 -2.95 1.94 -9.55
CA GLU A 100 -3.78 1.82 -10.75
C GLU A 100 -4.89 0.78 -10.58
N LYS A 101 -4.59 -0.35 -9.92
CA LYS A 101 -5.58 -1.39 -9.62
C LYS A 101 -6.58 -0.93 -8.58
N LEU A 102 -6.13 -0.32 -7.48
CA LEU A 102 -7.02 0.16 -6.43
C LEU A 102 -7.99 1.21 -6.96
N LYS A 103 -7.50 2.14 -7.80
CA LYS A 103 -8.38 3.12 -8.46
C LYS A 103 -9.50 2.45 -9.24
N LYS A 104 -9.17 1.44 -10.04
CA LYS A 104 -10.16 0.70 -10.86
C LYS A 104 -11.14 -0.09 -9.99
N ILE A 105 -10.63 -0.76 -8.96
CA ILE A 105 -11.41 -1.57 -8.01
C ILE A 105 -12.42 -0.70 -7.25
N LEU A 106 -11.97 0.42 -6.70
CA LEU A 106 -12.80 1.29 -5.86
C LEU A 106 -13.58 2.33 -6.67
N ASN A 107 -13.24 2.53 -7.94
CA ASN A 107 -13.77 3.59 -8.80
C ASN A 107 -13.66 4.99 -8.18
N VAL A 108 -12.48 5.31 -7.62
CA VAL A 108 -12.19 6.58 -6.95
C VAL A 108 -11.24 7.45 -7.77
N GLN A 109 -10.97 8.67 -7.29
CA GLN A 109 -9.96 9.54 -7.87
C GLN A 109 -8.56 9.16 -7.40
N TYR A 110 -7.54 9.55 -8.16
CA TYR A 110 -6.14 9.32 -7.76
C TYR A 110 -5.78 10.03 -6.46
N GLU A 111 -6.42 11.17 -6.14
CA GLU A 111 -6.25 11.85 -4.86
C GLU A 111 -6.62 10.94 -3.67
N ASP A 112 -7.71 10.19 -3.78
CA ASP A 112 -8.13 9.25 -2.73
C ASP A 112 -7.15 8.08 -2.60
N VAL A 113 -6.63 7.58 -3.73
CA VAL A 113 -5.61 6.53 -3.75
C VAL A 113 -4.30 7.00 -3.11
N SER A 114 -3.92 8.25 -3.34
CA SER A 114 -2.76 8.87 -2.71
C SER A 114 -2.93 8.97 -1.19
N LYS A 115 -4.09 9.44 -0.70
CA LYS A 115 -4.42 9.44 0.74
C LYS A 115 -4.34 8.04 1.34
N ILE A 116 -4.87 7.04 0.65
CA ILE A 116 -4.82 5.63 1.07
C ILE A 116 -3.37 5.14 1.17
N ARG A 117 -2.52 5.46 0.19
CA ARG A 117 -1.09 5.14 0.22
C ARG A 117 -0.41 5.81 1.43
N GLN A 118 -0.70 7.08 1.71
CA GLN A 118 -0.09 7.80 2.84
C GLN A 118 -0.41 7.16 4.19
N ILE A 119 -1.61 6.58 4.38
CA ILE A 119 -1.95 5.81 5.60
C ILE A 119 -0.93 4.68 5.81
N THR A 120 -0.56 3.96 4.75
CA THR A 120 0.41 2.85 4.85
C THR A 120 1.84 3.31 5.14
N ILE A 121 2.16 4.58 4.90
CA ILE A 121 3.51 5.12 5.07
C ILE A 121 3.67 5.80 6.43
N GLN A 122 2.64 6.53 6.87
CA GLN A 122 2.74 7.43 8.03
C GLN A 122 2.19 6.85 9.31
N GLU A 123 1.22 5.94 9.23
CA GLU A 123 0.62 5.38 10.45
C GLU A 123 1.58 4.42 11.13
N ASN A 124 1.51 4.40 12.47
CA ASN A 124 2.18 3.36 13.22
C ASN A 124 1.50 2.01 12.92
N MET A 125 2.31 0.96 12.73
CA MET A 125 1.81 -0.38 12.39
C MET A 125 0.72 -0.87 13.35
N LYS A 126 0.87 -0.70 14.67
CA LYS A 126 -0.17 -1.09 15.64
C LYS A 126 -1.47 -0.32 15.43
N THR A 127 -1.38 1.00 15.26
CA THR A 127 -2.54 1.86 14.99
C THR A 127 -3.21 1.48 13.67
N PHE A 128 -2.43 1.15 12.65
CA PHE A 128 -2.93 0.67 11.36
C PHE A 128 -3.83 -0.54 11.53
N TRP A 129 -3.31 -1.63 12.10
CA TRP A 129 -4.07 -2.88 12.23
C TRP A 129 -5.30 -2.76 13.13
N VAL A 130 -5.23 -1.97 14.22
CA VAL A 130 -6.39 -1.71 15.09
C VAL A 130 -7.54 -0.99 14.36
N ASN A 131 -7.25 -0.22 13.32
CA ASN A 131 -8.21 0.62 12.62
C ASN A 131 -8.69 0.08 11.27
N ILE A 132 -8.13 -1.02 10.76
CA ILE A 132 -8.54 -1.63 9.46
C ILE A 132 -10.05 -1.79 9.35
N PHE A 133 -10.70 -2.19 10.44
CA PHE A 133 -12.13 -2.44 10.47
C PHE A 133 -12.96 -1.28 11.04
N LYS A 134 -12.29 -0.22 11.50
CA LYS A 134 -12.95 0.97 12.07
C LYS A 134 -13.13 2.06 11.02
N ARG A 135 -12.23 2.16 10.02
CA ARG A 135 -12.25 3.24 9.02
C ARG A 135 -12.02 2.79 7.57
N PRO A 136 -12.93 3.09 6.61
CA PRO A 136 -12.90 2.66 5.20
C PRO A 136 -11.55 2.78 4.50
N ASP A 137 -10.83 3.84 4.80
CA ASP A 137 -9.52 4.18 4.28
C ASP A 137 -8.40 3.25 4.76
N PHE A 138 -8.45 2.75 6.00
CA PHE A 138 -7.47 1.76 6.51
C PHE A 138 -7.63 0.39 5.85
N PHE A 139 -8.86 -0.02 5.54
CA PHE A 139 -9.08 -1.25 4.77
C PHE A 139 -8.66 -1.10 3.31
N ALA A 140 -8.94 0.06 2.70
CA ALA A 140 -8.45 0.35 1.36
C ALA A 140 -6.90 0.37 1.33
N ALA A 141 -6.27 0.82 2.41
CA ALA A 141 -4.82 0.79 2.59
C ALA A 141 -4.29 -0.65 2.75
N TYR A 142 -4.99 -1.52 3.47
CA TYR A 142 -4.71 -2.96 3.48
C TYR A 142 -4.79 -3.56 2.07
N ALA A 143 -5.85 -3.24 1.32
CA ALA A 143 -6.02 -3.70 -0.05
C ALA A 143 -4.88 -3.24 -0.96
N TRP A 144 -4.44 -1.99 -0.79
CA TRP A 144 -3.28 -1.43 -1.49
C TRP A 144 -2.01 -2.22 -1.17
N LEU A 145 -1.71 -2.51 0.10
CA LEU A 145 -0.54 -3.30 0.50
C LEU A 145 -0.56 -4.70 -0.09
N LYS A 146 -1.72 -5.35 -0.11
CA LYS A 146 -1.90 -6.67 -0.73
C LYS A 146 -1.64 -6.65 -2.23
N LEU A 147 -2.12 -5.63 -2.93
CA LEU A 147 -1.86 -5.44 -4.37
C LEU A 147 -0.37 -5.17 -4.63
N LYS A 148 0.28 -4.39 -3.77
CA LYS A 148 1.72 -4.13 -3.84
C LYS A 148 2.53 -5.42 -3.65
N ALA A 149 2.22 -6.21 -2.62
CA ALA A 149 2.86 -7.50 -2.35
C ALA A 149 2.69 -8.47 -3.53
N LYS A 150 1.47 -8.55 -4.11
CA LYS A 150 1.21 -9.33 -5.33
C LYS A 150 2.12 -8.90 -6.49
N ALA A 151 2.33 -7.60 -6.69
CA ALA A 151 3.18 -7.09 -7.77
C ALA A 151 4.69 -7.29 -7.50
N LEU A 152 5.09 -7.40 -6.24
CA LEU A 152 6.46 -7.76 -5.85
C LEU A 152 6.71 -9.28 -5.87
N ASP A 153 5.69 -10.08 -6.15
CA ASP A 153 5.70 -11.54 -5.98
C ASP A 153 6.12 -11.97 -4.57
N THR A 154 5.79 -11.15 -3.58
CA THR A 154 6.02 -11.44 -2.16
C THR A 154 4.74 -11.93 -1.51
N GLY A 155 4.88 -12.97 -0.68
CA GLY A 155 3.78 -13.43 0.15
C GLY A 155 3.33 -12.31 1.10
N PHE A 156 2.03 -12.03 1.13
CA PHE A 156 1.47 -11.10 2.09
C PHE A 156 1.05 -11.88 3.34
N PRO A 157 1.59 -11.62 4.54
CA PRO A 157 1.45 -12.53 5.69
C PRO A 157 0.07 -12.52 6.36
N ILE A 158 -0.81 -11.57 6.00
CA ILE A 158 -2.07 -11.31 6.72
C ILE A 158 -3.27 -11.38 5.77
N PHE A 159 -4.23 -12.25 6.06
CA PHE A 159 -5.40 -12.47 5.23
C PHE A 159 -6.67 -12.04 5.94
N ILE A 160 -7.58 -11.47 5.16
CA ILE A 160 -8.94 -11.22 5.62
C ILE A 160 -9.78 -12.39 5.12
N ASN A 161 -10.17 -13.26 6.04
CA ASN A 161 -11.11 -14.34 5.79
C ASN A 161 -12.52 -13.82 6.05
N TRP A 162 -13.46 -14.24 5.22
CA TRP A 162 -14.85 -13.90 5.42
C TRP A 162 -15.71 -15.13 5.26
N ARG A 163 -16.80 -15.19 6.02
CA ARG A 163 -17.78 -16.28 5.90
C ARG A 163 -19.20 -15.75 6.04
N LEU A 164 -20.09 -16.40 5.32
CA LEU A 164 -21.54 -16.29 5.53
C LEU A 164 -21.91 -17.30 6.61
N ILE A 165 -22.43 -16.84 7.73
CA ILE A 165 -23.04 -17.69 8.75
C ILE A 165 -24.46 -18.02 8.25
N PRO A 166 -24.74 -19.28 7.92
CA PRO A 166 -26.04 -19.64 7.38
C PRO A 166 -27.14 -19.49 8.44
N ALA A 167 -28.36 -19.18 8.01
CA ALA A 167 -29.49 -18.80 8.87
C ALA A 167 -29.92 -19.88 9.90
N TRP A 168 -29.44 -21.12 9.75
CA TRP A 168 -29.68 -22.20 10.72
C TRP A 168 -28.72 -22.16 11.92
N LEU A 169 -27.61 -21.42 11.83
CA LEU A 169 -26.66 -21.17 12.93
C LEU A 169 -26.90 -19.82 13.62
N SER A 170 -27.60 -18.89 12.95
CA SER A 170 -27.99 -17.60 13.52
C SER A 170 -29.30 -17.13 12.89
N PRO A 171 -30.30 -16.63 13.66
CA PRO A 171 -31.61 -16.26 13.13
C PRO A 171 -31.59 -15.20 12.02
N SER A 172 -30.52 -14.40 11.94
CA SER A 172 -30.17 -13.58 10.80
C SER A 172 -28.99 -14.24 10.07
N ALA A 173 -29.01 -14.32 8.74
CA ALA A 173 -27.83 -14.74 7.99
C ALA A 173 -26.71 -13.71 8.21
N LYS A 174 -25.84 -13.95 9.18
CA LYS A 174 -24.82 -12.98 9.59
C LYS A 174 -23.59 -13.13 8.69
N ARG A 175 -23.12 -12.02 8.12
CA ARG A 175 -21.80 -11.97 7.49
C ARG A 175 -20.73 -11.68 8.54
N GLU A 176 -19.62 -12.39 8.42
CA GLU A 176 -18.48 -12.26 9.33
C GLU A 176 -17.20 -12.01 8.52
N ILE A 177 -16.42 -11.02 8.95
CA ILE A 177 -15.09 -10.73 8.42
C ILE A 177 -14.09 -10.91 9.55
N LYS A 178 -13.10 -11.77 9.35
CA LYS A 178 -12.00 -12.04 10.28
C LYS A 178 -10.68 -11.68 9.65
N LEU A 179 -9.79 -11.09 10.44
CA LEU A 179 -8.40 -10.94 10.06
C LEU A 179 -7.63 -12.11 10.67
N GLU A 180 -7.09 -12.96 9.80
CA GLU A 180 -6.38 -14.18 10.18
C GLU A 180 -4.95 -14.16 9.64
N GLN A 181 -4.05 -14.69 10.45
CA GLN A 181 -2.66 -14.93 10.12
C GLN A 181 -2.53 -16.29 9.44
N ILE A 182 -1.59 -16.46 8.51
CA ILE A 182 -1.26 -17.81 8.02
C ILE A 182 -0.64 -18.59 9.18
N ALA A 183 -1.26 -19.72 9.55
CA ALA A 183 -0.82 -20.61 10.62
C ALA A 183 0.57 -21.28 10.42
N SER A 184 1.28 -21.00 9.32
CA SER A 184 2.52 -21.68 8.93
C SER A 184 3.77 -20.78 8.90
N SER A 185 3.71 -19.57 9.46
CA SER A 185 4.89 -18.69 9.49
C SER A 185 5.61 -18.83 10.83
N GLU A 186 6.49 -19.83 10.97
CA GLU A 186 7.57 -19.81 11.96
C GLU A 186 8.52 -18.59 11.77
N ASN A 187 8.30 -17.76 10.75
CA ASN A 187 9.11 -16.62 10.35
C ASN A 187 8.27 -15.35 10.15
N LEU A 188 7.39 -14.99 11.09
CA LEU A 188 6.99 -13.59 11.16
C LEU A 188 8.13 -12.80 11.78
N PRO A 189 8.48 -11.62 11.26
CA PRO A 189 9.33 -10.70 11.99
C PRO A 189 8.67 -10.40 13.34
N ASP A 190 9.44 -10.45 14.44
CA ASP A 190 9.01 -10.16 15.83
C ASP A 190 8.15 -8.88 15.96
N GLU A 191 8.27 -7.97 15.00
CA GLU A 191 7.50 -6.74 14.94
C GLU A 191 5.98 -6.97 14.77
N PHE A 192 5.52 -8.14 14.31
CA PHE A 192 4.11 -8.48 14.12
C PHE A 192 3.48 -9.28 15.28
N ASP A 193 4.23 -9.58 16.35
CA ASP A 193 3.75 -10.34 17.52
C ASP A 193 2.50 -9.71 18.17
N PHE A 194 2.34 -8.38 18.06
CA PHE A 194 1.16 -7.69 18.56
C PHE A 194 -0.14 -8.08 17.82
N ILE A 195 -0.07 -8.67 16.62
CA ILE A 195 -1.25 -9.16 15.91
C ILE A 195 -1.81 -10.40 16.61
N GLU A 196 -0.98 -11.26 17.21
CA GLU A 196 -1.47 -12.39 18.02
C GLU A 196 -2.31 -11.92 19.21
N ILE A 197 -1.93 -10.78 19.80
CA ILE A 197 -2.67 -10.11 20.89
C ILE A 197 -4.00 -9.51 20.39
N ILE A 198 -4.08 -9.17 19.09
CA ILE A 198 -5.26 -8.57 18.44
C ILE A 198 -6.18 -9.63 17.80
N ASN A 199 -5.69 -10.85 17.58
CA ASN A 199 -6.42 -11.92 16.90
C ASN A 199 -7.42 -12.62 17.87
N PRO A 200 -8.69 -12.87 17.48
CA PRO A 200 -9.36 -12.45 16.24
C PRO A 200 -10.25 -11.21 16.44
N VAL A 201 -9.91 -10.10 15.75
CA VAL A 201 -10.89 -9.04 15.47
C VAL A 201 -11.88 -9.59 14.46
N THR A 202 -13.03 -9.96 14.96
CA THR A 202 -14.17 -10.42 14.18
C THR A 202 -15.14 -9.25 14.02
N LEU A 203 -15.42 -8.88 12.78
CA LEU A 203 -16.55 -7.99 12.49
C LEU A 203 -17.77 -8.81 12.17
N THR A 204 -18.83 -8.59 12.93
CA THR A 204 -20.17 -9.01 12.56
C THR A 204 -20.94 -7.86 11.92
N GLU A 205 -21.87 -8.19 11.04
CA GLU A 205 -22.74 -7.23 10.36
C GLU A 205 -23.48 -6.29 11.32
N ASP A 206 -23.88 -6.80 12.49
CA ASP A 206 -24.65 -6.07 13.50
C ASP A 206 -23.80 -5.11 14.34
N GLU A 207 -22.49 -5.40 14.47
CA GLU A 207 -21.58 -4.68 15.37
C GLU A 207 -20.72 -3.64 14.63
N THR A 208 -20.80 -3.61 13.29
CA THR A 208 -19.91 -2.79 12.46
C THR A 208 -20.66 -1.75 11.64
N PRO A 209 -20.56 -0.46 12.00
CA PRO A 209 -21.01 0.63 11.14
C PRO A 209 -20.34 0.52 9.76
N ASN A 210 -21.15 0.56 8.69
CA ASN A 210 -20.71 0.43 7.30
C ASN A 210 -20.26 -0.99 6.85
N PHE A 211 -20.68 -2.07 7.51
CA PHE A 211 -20.41 -3.46 7.09
C PHE A 211 -20.52 -3.70 5.57
N ASP A 212 -21.59 -3.21 4.95
CA ASP A 212 -21.80 -3.34 3.50
C ASP A 212 -20.73 -2.68 2.63
N LYS A 213 -20.20 -1.52 3.05
CA LYS A 213 -19.13 -0.85 2.30
C LYS A 213 -17.85 -1.67 2.34
N TRP A 214 -17.53 -2.25 3.50
CA TRP A 214 -16.38 -3.15 3.65
C TRP A 214 -16.54 -4.40 2.80
N TRP A 215 -17.73 -5.00 2.85
CA TRP A 215 -18.07 -6.18 2.08
C TRP A 215 -17.98 -5.95 0.57
N ASP A 216 -18.45 -4.80 0.09
CA ASP A 216 -18.35 -4.41 -1.31
C ASP A 216 -16.88 -4.25 -1.75
N VAL A 217 -16.04 -3.63 -0.92
CA VAL A 217 -14.59 -3.52 -1.19
C VAL A 217 -13.94 -4.90 -1.25
N ILE A 218 -14.23 -5.80 -0.31
CA ILE A 218 -13.75 -7.19 -0.31
C ILE A 218 -14.12 -7.89 -1.61
N LYS A 219 -15.41 -7.87 -1.96
CA LYS A 219 -15.91 -8.52 -3.18
C LYS A 219 -15.24 -7.98 -4.44
N LYS A 220 -15.04 -6.66 -4.53
CA LYS A 220 -14.38 -6.04 -5.68
C LYS A 220 -12.89 -6.41 -5.77
N ILE A 221 -12.20 -6.55 -4.65
CA ILE A 221 -10.80 -7.02 -4.61
C ILE A 221 -10.72 -8.48 -5.07
N GLU A 222 -11.63 -9.34 -4.62
CA GLU A 222 -11.62 -10.76 -4.97
C GLU A 222 -12.07 -11.07 -6.40
N ALA A 223 -13.05 -10.33 -6.92
CA ALA A 223 -13.51 -10.48 -8.30
C ALA A 223 -12.46 -10.08 -9.36
N ASN A 224 -11.42 -9.33 -8.95
CA ASN A 224 -10.30 -8.92 -9.80
C ASN A 224 -9.03 -9.77 -9.57
N LYS A 225 -9.16 -10.95 -8.94
CA LYS A 225 -8.04 -11.89 -8.72
C LYS A 225 -7.44 -12.39 -10.03
#